data_AF-D4DVU8-F1
#
_entry.id   AF-D4DVU8-F1
#
_cell.length_a   1.000
_cell.length_b   1.000
_cell.length_c   1.000
_cell.angle_alpha   90.00
_cell.angle_beta   90.00
_cell.angle_gamma   90.00
#
_symmetry.space_group_name_H-M   'P 1'
#
loop_
_entity.id
_entity.type
_entity.pdbx_description
1 polymer ?
#
loop_
_entity_poly.entity_id
_entity_poly.type
_entity_poly.pdbx_seq_one_letter_code
_entity_poly.pdbx_strand_id
1 'polypeptide(L)'
;MKDMYEILERWGVWAREDSGIDYSPIAAGFKGLLPPTSSGKLSCCDDDGLLIDGCVSRLKKYKPEEYDLVIAHHVYGMSLRKIARKRKCSDGTIRKEMQTAEGFIGGCLAMLDITLTFDL
;
A
#
# COMPACT_ATOMS: atom_id res chain seq x y z
N MET A 1 3.62 -11.51 -15.16
CA MET A 1 3.28 -11.56 -13.72
C MET A 1 3.39 -10.12 -13.26
N LYS A 2 2.30 -9.51 -12.78
CA LYS A 2 2.34 -8.13 -12.29
C LYS A 2 3.30 -8.06 -11.11
N ASP A 3 4.19 -7.08 -11.06
CA ASP A 3 5.03 -6.85 -9.89
C ASP A 3 4.16 -6.19 -8.81
N MET A 4 3.54 -7.03 -7.98
CA MET A 4 2.64 -6.58 -6.90
C MET A 4 3.37 -5.71 -5.88
N TYR A 5 4.68 -5.93 -5.70
CA TYR A 5 5.47 -5.11 -4.80
C TYR A 5 5.58 -3.69 -5.34
N GLU A 6 5.87 -3.50 -6.63
CA GLU A 6 5.89 -2.19 -7.28
C GLU A 6 4.51 -1.51 -7.24
N ILE A 7 3.44 -2.24 -7.53
CA ILE A 7 2.06 -1.72 -7.47
C ILE A 7 1.75 -1.18 -6.06
N LEU A 8 2.11 -1.93 -5.01
CA LEU A 8 1.90 -1.51 -3.63
C LEU A 8 2.83 -0.38 -3.20
N GLU A 9 4.04 -0.27 -3.76
CA GLU A 9 4.89 0.91 -3.55
C GLU A 9 4.23 2.18 -4.11
N ARG A 10 3.71 2.15 -5.34
CA ARG A 10 3.02 3.30 -5.97
C ARG A 10 1.74 3.67 -5.23
N TRP A 11 0.94 2.67 -4.88
CA TRP A 11 -0.26 2.86 -4.06
C TRP A 11 0.08 3.42 -2.68
N GLY A 12 1.18 2.98 -2.05
CA GLY A 12 1.61 3.50 -0.76
C GLY A 12 1.98 4.99 -0.79
N VAL A 13 2.53 5.47 -1.91
CA VAL A 13 2.78 6.91 -2.13
C VAL A 13 1.45 7.64 -2.29
N TRP A 14 0.56 7.17 -3.17
CA TRP A 14 -0.77 7.75 -3.38
C TRP A 14 -1.60 7.83 -2.09
N ALA A 15 -1.61 6.73 -1.32
CA ALA A 15 -2.33 6.64 -0.05
C ALA A 15 -1.83 7.67 0.97
N ARG A 16 -0.52 7.96 0.98
CA ARG A 16 0.11 8.94 1.87
C ARG A 16 -0.12 10.39 1.41
N GLU A 17 -0.04 10.64 0.11
CA GLU A 17 0.02 12.00 -0.44
C GLU A 17 -1.37 12.54 -0.82
N ASP A 18 -2.28 11.71 -1.35
CA ASP A 18 -3.42 12.22 -2.10
C ASP A 18 -4.80 11.62 -1.73
N SER A 19 -4.86 10.54 -0.97
CA SER A 19 -6.10 9.74 -0.88
C SER A 19 -7.30 10.39 -0.19
N GLY A 20 -7.12 11.41 0.67
CA GLY A 20 -8.22 11.91 1.53
C GLY A 20 -8.74 10.87 2.54
N ILE A 21 -8.01 9.76 2.68
CA ILE A 21 -8.23 8.67 3.64
C ILE A 21 -7.35 8.94 4.88
N ASP A 22 -7.66 8.30 6.01
CA ASP A 22 -7.06 8.50 7.34
C ASP A 22 -5.53 8.33 7.44
N TYR A 23 -4.84 8.01 6.35
CA TYR A 23 -3.38 7.83 6.32
C TYR A 23 -2.60 9.13 6.07
N SER A 24 -3.24 10.18 5.53
CA SER A 24 -2.55 11.45 5.23
C SER A 24 -1.98 12.09 6.50
N PRO A 25 -0.68 12.40 6.56
CA PRO A 25 -0.09 13.12 7.68
C PRO A 25 -0.51 14.60 7.70
N ILE A 26 -1.11 15.10 6.60
CA ILE A 26 -1.61 16.47 6.46
C ILE A 26 -3.12 16.44 6.71
N ALA A 27 -3.58 17.24 7.67
CA ALA A 27 -5.00 17.42 7.91
C ALA A 27 -5.70 17.98 6.66
N ALA A 28 -6.90 17.49 6.34
CA ALA A 28 -7.61 17.81 5.09
C ALA A 28 -7.74 19.32 4.81
N GLY A 29 -7.92 20.15 5.85
CA GLY A 29 -8.03 21.61 5.73
C GLY A 29 -6.73 22.34 5.37
N PHE A 30 -5.58 21.67 5.40
CA PHE A 30 -4.27 22.24 5.04
C PHE A 30 -3.71 21.69 3.72
N LYS A 31 -4.42 20.76 3.06
CA LYS A 31 -4.00 20.19 1.77
C LYS A 31 -3.97 21.30 0.70
N GLY A 32 -2.85 21.45 -0.01
CA GLY A 32 -2.63 22.49 -1.01
C GLY A 32 -2.09 23.83 -0.50
N LEU A 33 -2.01 24.03 0.83
CA LEU A 33 -1.39 25.23 1.42
C LEU A 33 0.10 25.05 1.70
N LEU A 34 0.56 23.81 1.87
CA LEU A 34 1.96 23.47 2.07
C LEU A 34 2.63 23.16 0.73
N PRO A 35 3.91 23.56 0.55
CA PRO A 35 4.65 23.20 -0.65
C PRO A 35 4.71 21.68 -0.80
N PRO A 36 4.56 21.15 -2.03
CA PRO A 36 4.56 19.70 -2.26
C PRO A 36 5.91 19.12 -1.83
N THR A 37 5.87 18.20 -0.88
CA THR A 37 7.05 17.40 -0.50
C THR A 37 7.20 16.27 -1.51
N SER A 38 7.91 16.49 -2.62
CA SER A 38 8.14 15.41 -3.59
C SER A 38 9.04 14.35 -2.96
N SER A 39 8.48 13.18 -2.66
CA SER A 39 9.27 12.05 -2.15
C SER A 39 10.20 11.43 -3.22
N GLY A 40 10.11 11.88 -4.48
CA GLY A 40 10.83 11.35 -5.63
C GLY A 40 10.36 9.97 -6.08
N LYS A 41 9.40 9.38 -5.36
CA LYS A 41 8.78 8.09 -5.67
C LYS A 41 7.56 8.29 -6.56
N LEU A 42 7.30 7.35 -7.45
CA LEU A 42 6.14 7.40 -8.34
C LEU A 42 4.86 7.08 -7.55
N SER A 43 3.86 7.94 -7.67
CA SER A 43 2.48 7.67 -7.21
C SER A 43 1.66 7.02 -8.33
N CYS A 44 0.60 6.29 -7.97
CA CYS A 44 -0.48 5.97 -8.91
C CYS A 44 -1.47 7.12 -9.06
N CYS A 45 -2.36 7.04 -10.06
CA CYS A 45 -3.51 7.93 -10.20
C CYS A 45 -4.63 7.56 -9.21
N ASP A 46 -5.66 8.41 -9.11
CA ASP A 46 -6.78 8.21 -8.19
C ASP A 46 -7.59 6.94 -8.50
N ASP A 47 -7.86 6.65 -9.77
CA ASP A 47 -8.63 5.48 -10.16
C ASP A 47 -7.93 4.18 -9.74
N ASP A 48 -6.64 4.03 -10.08
CA ASP A 48 -5.83 2.89 -9.65
C ASP A 48 -5.70 2.85 -8.13
N GLY A 49 -5.50 4.02 -7.50
CA GLY A 49 -5.40 4.16 -6.05
C GLY A 49 -6.62 3.61 -5.32
N LEU A 50 -7.82 3.99 -5.78
CA LEU A 50 -9.09 3.53 -5.22
C LEU A 50 -9.34 2.03 -5.46
N LEU A 51 -9.00 1.53 -6.65
CA LEU A 51 -9.14 0.10 -6.98
C LEU A 51 -8.24 -0.78 -6.08
N ILE A 52 -6.99 -0.36 -5.89
CA ILE A 52 -6.04 -1.04 -5.02
C ILE A 52 -6.48 -0.91 -3.55
N ASP A 53 -6.92 0.28 -3.12
CA ASP A 53 -7.41 0.49 -1.75
C ASP A 53 -8.63 -0.37 -1.43
N GLY A 54 -9.54 -0.57 -2.39
CA GLY A 54 -10.66 -1.50 -2.25
C GLY A 54 -10.19 -2.94 -1.99
N CYS A 55 -9.12 -3.39 -2.65
CA CYS A 55 -8.51 -4.70 -2.42
C CYS A 55 -7.80 -4.78 -1.06
N VAL A 56 -7.08 -3.73 -0.66
CA VAL A 56 -6.43 -3.62 0.66
C VAL A 56 -7.47 -3.60 1.79
N SER A 57 -8.60 -2.94 1.59
CA SER A 57 -9.73 -2.94 2.52
C SER A 57 -10.34 -4.34 2.69
N ARG A 58 -10.36 -5.16 1.63
CA ARG A 58 -10.72 -6.58 1.74
C ARG A 58 -9.66 -7.37 2.49
N LEU A 59 -8.37 -7.11 2.27
CA LEU A 59 -7.29 -7.73 3.04
C LEU A 59 -7.49 -7.49 4.55
N LYS A 60 -7.82 -6.26 4.96
CA LYS A 60 -8.13 -5.92 6.36
C LYS A 60 -9.20 -6.82 6.98
N LYS A 61 -10.25 -7.14 6.19
CA LYS A 61 -11.37 -7.97 6.66
C LYS A 61 -10.97 -9.43 6.89
N TYR A 62 -10.12 -10.00 6.03
CA TYR A 62 -9.81 -11.45 6.06
C TYR A 62 -8.44 -11.79 6.67
N LYS A 63 -7.50 -10.84 6.64
CA LYS A 63 -6.08 -10.98 6.98
C LYS A 63 -5.56 -9.68 7.64
N PRO A 64 -6.06 -9.34 8.85
CA PRO A 64 -5.76 -8.07 9.50
C PRO A 64 -4.27 -7.89 9.83
N GLU A 65 -3.54 -8.97 10.13
CA GLU A 65 -2.11 -8.89 10.46
C GLU A 65 -1.24 -8.57 9.24
N GLU A 66 -1.59 -9.14 8.07
CA GLU A 66 -0.97 -8.83 6.79
C GLU A 66 -1.38 -7.43 6.30
N TYR A 67 -2.61 -7.00 6.55
CA TYR A 67 -3.03 -5.61 6.30
C TYR A 67 -2.16 -4.63 7.09
N ASP A 68 -2.00 -4.83 8.41
CA ASP A 68 -1.15 -3.96 9.24
C ASP A 68 0.29 -3.91 8.73
N LEU A 69 0.79 -5.04 8.20
CA LEU A 69 2.11 -5.12 7.59
C LEU A 69 2.20 -4.29 6.29
N VAL A 70 1.21 -4.38 5.40
CA VAL A 70 1.13 -3.60 4.16
C VAL A 70 1.09 -2.10 4.47
N ILE A 71 0.21 -1.67 5.40
CA ILE A 71 0.11 -0.26 5.80
C ILE A 71 1.43 0.23 6.41
N ALA A 72 1.99 -0.53 7.36
CA ALA A 72 3.27 -0.21 7.98
C ALA A 72 4.40 0.00 6.96
N HIS A 73 4.47 -0.86 5.95
CA HIS A 73 5.56 -0.85 4.99
C HIS A 73 5.35 0.18 3.88
N HIS A 74 4.25 0.08 3.13
CA HIS A 74 4.04 0.87 1.93
C HIS A 74 3.54 2.29 2.25
N VAL A 75 2.66 2.44 3.23
CA VAL A 75 2.07 3.75 3.59
C VAL A 75 2.93 4.52 4.60
N TYR A 76 3.45 3.86 5.64
CA TYR A 76 4.30 4.53 6.65
C TYR A 76 5.80 4.40 6.41
N GLY A 77 6.23 3.67 5.37
CA GLY A 77 7.64 3.59 4.98
C GLY A 77 8.54 2.84 5.98
N MET A 78 7.99 2.00 6.86
CA MET A 78 8.81 1.19 7.75
C MET A 78 9.44 0.03 6.98
N SER A 79 10.76 -0.13 7.05
CA SER A 79 11.40 -1.29 6.43
C SER A 79 10.93 -2.62 7.05
N LEU A 80 10.86 -3.69 6.25
CA LEU A 80 10.47 -5.03 6.72
C LEU A 80 11.31 -5.48 7.92
N ARG A 81 12.61 -5.16 7.92
CA ARG A 81 13.52 -5.43 9.05
C ARG A 81 13.10 -4.68 10.32
N LYS A 82 12.67 -3.41 10.21
CA LYS A 82 12.17 -2.64 11.35
C LYS A 82 10.89 -3.27 11.92
N ILE A 83 10.01 -3.75 11.05
CA ILE A 83 8.77 -4.43 11.43
C ILE A 83 9.07 -5.77 12.13
N ALA A 84 9.97 -6.59 11.57
CA ALA A 84 10.40 -7.87 12.15
C ALA A 84 10.91 -7.70 13.58
N ARG A 85 11.79 -6.71 13.82
CA ARG A 85 12.28 -6.39 15.16
C ARG A 85 11.17 -5.96 16.11
N LYS A 86 10.22 -5.14 15.64
CA LYS A 86 9.08 -4.69 16.46
C LYS A 86 8.13 -5.85 16.82
N ARG A 87 7.90 -6.77 15.88
CA ARG A 87 7.12 -8.01 16.08
C ARG A 87 7.92 -9.14 16.76
N LYS A 88 9.21 -8.93 17.06
CA LYS A 88 10.13 -9.93 17.64
C LYS A 88 10.17 -11.25 16.87
N CYS A 89 10.17 -11.18 15.54
CA CYS A 89 10.24 -12.34 14.65
C CYS A 89 11.38 -12.20 13.63
N SER A 90 11.58 -13.25 12.82
CA SER A 90 12.60 -13.24 11.77
C SER A 90 12.18 -12.39 10.58
N ASP A 91 13.15 -11.81 9.85
CA ASP A 91 12.85 -11.11 8.60
C ASP A 91 12.18 -12.04 7.57
N GLY A 92 12.48 -13.35 7.60
CA GLY A 92 11.87 -14.35 6.72
C GLY A 92 10.38 -14.57 7.00
N THR A 93 9.97 -14.42 8.25
CA THR A 93 8.54 -14.45 8.65
C THR A 93 7.79 -13.29 8.00
N ILE A 94 8.30 -12.06 8.18
CA ILE A 94 7.70 -10.85 7.60
C ILE A 94 7.64 -10.91 6.07
N ARG A 95 8.69 -11.43 5.41
CA ARG A 95 8.69 -11.57 3.94
C ARG A 95 7.62 -12.55 3.44
N LYS A 96 7.39 -13.66 4.14
CA LYS A 96 6.32 -14.62 3.79
C LYS A 96 4.93 -14.03 4.01
N GLU A 97 4.73 -13.29 5.09
CA GLU A 97 3.48 -12.56 5.35
C GLU A 97 3.23 -11.49 4.29
N MET A 98 4.25 -10.74 3.88
CA MET A 98 4.14 -9.75 2.80
C MET A 98 3.77 -10.42 1.47
N GLN A 99 4.45 -11.51 1.10
CA GLN A 99 4.11 -12.29 -0.09
C GLN A 99 2.66 -12.81 -0.06
N THR A 100 2.17 -13.17 1.13
CA THR A 100 0.78 -13.59 1.33
C THR A 100 -0.19 -12.43 1.09
N ALA A 101 0.16 -11.22 1.55
CA ALA A 101 -0.61 -10.00 1.30
C ALA A 101 -0.66 -9.65 -0.19
N GLU A 102 0.51 -9.65 -0.85
CA GLU A 102 0.67 -9.42 -2.29
C GLU A 102 -0.17 -10.41 -3.10
N GLY A 103 -0.09 -11.70 -2.77
CA GLY A 103 -0.86 -12.74 -3.44
C GLY A 103 -2.37 -12.57 -3.26
N PHE A 104 -2.82 -12.16 -2.07
CA PHE A 104 -4.24 -11.89 -1.81
C PHE A 104 -4.74 -10.69 -2.64
N ILE A 105 -4.00 -9.58 -2.63
CA ILE A 105 -4.38 -8.35 -3.36
C ILE A 105 -4.33 -8.61 -4.87
N GLY A 106 -3.27 -9.24 -5.37
CA GLY A 106 -3.16 -9.64 -6.78
C GLY A 106 -4.28 -10.60 -7.20
N GLY A 107 -4.68 -11.51 -6.32
CA GLY A 107 -5.84 -12.38 -6.53
C GLY A 107 -7.16 -11.59 -6.59
N CYS A 108 -7.34 -10.57 -5.76
CA CYS A 108 -8.52 -9.69 -5.83
C CYS A 108 -8.57 -8.92 -7.16
N LEU A 109 -7.44 -8.35 -7.59
CA LEU A 109 -7.35 -7.64 -8.87
C LEU A 109 -7.67 -8.55 -10.05
N ALA A 110 -7.12 -9.77 -10.06
CA ALA A 110 -7.37 -10.76 -11.10
C ALA A 110 -8.84 -11.21 -11.13
N MET A 111 -9.45 -11.45 -9.97
CA MET A 111 -10.85 -11.89 -9.88
C MET A 111 -11.85 -10.80 -10.27
N LEU A 112 -11.49 -9.53 -10.16
CA LEU A 112 -12.31 -8.38 -10.55
C LEU A 112 -12.06 -7.94 -11.99
N ASP A 113 -11.17 -8.62 -12.72
CA ASP A 113 -10.73 -8.25 -14.08
C ASP A 113 -10.24 -6.79 -14.19
N ILE A 114 -9.55 -6.34 -13.14
CA ILE A 114 -9.04 -4.96 -13.07
C ILE A 114 -7.75 -4.83 -13.87
N THR A 115 -7.77 -3.91 -14.83
CA THR A 115 -6.59 -3.46 -15.57
C THR A 115 -6.14 -2.13 -14.97
N LEU A 116 -4.89 -2.05 -14.50
CA LEU A 116 -4.36 -0.81 -13.92
C LEU A 116 -3.79 0.06 -15.02
N THR A 117 -3.82 1.38 -14.87
CA THR A 117 -3.39 2.29 -15.94
C THR A 117 -1.90 2.18 -16.28
N PHE A 118 -1.05 1.72 -15.35
CA PHE A 118 0.37 1.47 -15.62
C PHE A 118 0.67 0.11 -16.29
N ASP A 119 -0.35 -0.73 -16.51
CA ASP A 119 -0.23 -1.93 -17.35
C ASP A 119 -0.33 -1.60 -18.87
N LEU A 120 -0.62 -0.33 -19.23
CA LEU A 120 -0.76 0.20 -20.60
C LEU A 120 0.47 1.01 -21.03
#